data_AF-A0A1Q6KDG7-F1
#
_entry.id   AF-A0A1Q6KDG7-F1
#
_cell.length_a   1.000
_cell.length_b   1.000
_cell.length_c   1.000
_cell.angle_alpha   90.00
_cell.angle_beta   90.00
_cell.angle_gamma   90.00
#
_symmetry.space_group_name_H-M   'P 1'
#
loop_
_entity.id
_entity.type
_entity.pdbx_description
1 polymer ?
#
loop_
_entity_poly.entity_id
_entity_poly.type
_entity_poly.pdbx_seq_one_letter_code
_entity_poly.pdbx_strand_id
1 'polypeptide(L)'
;MNVKDFLNTVSNQIKYKPVREIITEELKEHIDEIISENTTNGLSQELAEEIAVKQMGNPVQIGKNLNKIHKPKMDWITLILTLILILISGQFAILFHPDVSFNKGTLGLNDFMTAKLQYIIFAITILLSIFTYFYDYRKIYKHSKIIYILAAILNIIAFFRGCRENGNLILGLAPITWVSPTTFTNLMYIIAFAGFIKNLKTKTSTQKIMIIISSCFSVITALLINFVSGFLLVSTYLIIVTVNLLKEKQIKNTLALWISSIILFSLLATVICIIPTLKMNNEDKLESSLWFRN
;
A
#
# COMPACT_ATOMS: atom_id res chain seq x y z
N MET A 1 -23.40 -33.53 -23.20
CA MET A 1 -22.37 -32.50 -22.89
C MET A 1 -21.46 -33.12 -21.85
N ASN A 2 -20.15 -33.19 -22.10
CA ASN A 2 -19.21 -33.76 -21.12
C ASN A 2 -18.86 -32.72 -20.03
N VAL A 3 -18.35 -33.16 -18.89
CA VAL A 3 -17.83 -32.33 -17.78
C VAL A 3 -16.93 -31.20 -18.27
N LYS A 4 -16.01 -31.49 -19.20
CA LYS A 4 -15.08 -30.48 -19.73
C LYS A 4 -15.80 -29.35 -20.46
N ASP A 5 -16.82 -29.67 -21.25
CA ASP A 5 -17.62 -28.69 -21.98
C ASP A 5 -18.51 -27.88 -21.03
N PHE A 6 -19.03 -28.52 -19.98
CA PHE A 6 -19.78 -27.84 -18.92
C PHE A 6 -18.91 -26.78 -18.22
N LEU A 7 -17.74 -27.16 -17.70
CA LEU A 7 -16.82 -26.26 -16.99
C LEU A 7 -16.33 -25.12 -17.89
N ASN A 8 -16.02 -25.40 -19.15
CA ASN A 8 -15.65 -24.37 -20.13
C ASN A 8 -16.81 -23.39 -20.38
N THR A 9 -18.03 -23.90 -20.50
CA THR A 9 -19.21 -23.05 -20.74
C THR A 9 -19.50 -22.15 -19.54
N VAL A 10 -19.43 -22.68 -18.31
CA VAL A 10 -19.61 -21.90 -17.07
C VAL A 10 -18.51 -20.84 -16.92
N SER A 11 -17.24 -21.24 -17.04
CA SER A 11 -16.10 -20.34 -16.86
C SER A 11 -16.08 -19.20 -17.88
N ASN A 12 -16.53 -19.44 -19.11
CA ASN A 12 -16.67 -18.40 -20.14
C ASN A 12 -17.68 -17.30 -19.78
N GLN A 13 -18.69 -17.59 -18.94
CA GLN A 13 -19.63 -16.56 -18.47
C GLN A 13 -19.04 -15.69 -17.34
N ILE A 14 -18.00 -16.14 -16.64
CA ILE A 14 -17.42 -15.45 -15.48
C ILE A 14 -16.34 -14.49 -15.95
N LYS A 15 -16.57 -13.18 -15.92
CA LYS A 15 -15.64 -12.19 -16.51
C LYS A 15 -14.35 -12.00 -15.70
N TYR A 16 -14.42 -12.10 -14.38
CA TYR A 16 -13.28 -11.79 -13.51
C TYR A 16 -12.34 -13.00 -13.35
N LYS A 17 -11.16 -12.94 -13.98
CA LYS A 17 -10.21 -14.08 -14.06
C LYS A 17 -9.85 -14.70 -12.69
N PRO A 18 -9.51 -13.93 -11.64
CA PRO A 18 -9.15 -14.52 -10.35
C PRO A 18 -10.22 -15.38 -9.72
N VAL A 19 -11.50 -15.02 -9.91
CA VAL A 19 -12.62 -15.79 -9.35
C VAL A 19 -13.09 -16.87 -10.33
N ARG A 20 -12.89 -16.67 -11.64
CA ARG A 20 -13.11 -17.72 -12.64
C ARG A 20 -12.31 -18.98 -12.30
N GLU A 21 -11.03 -18.85 -11.98
CA GLU A 21 -10.17 -20.00 -11.61
C GLU A 21 -10.72 -20.73 -10.38
N ILE A 22 -10.99 -19.99 -9.30
CA ILE A 22 -11.49 -20.54 -8.03
C ILE A 22 -12.82 -21.26 -8.22
N ILE A 23 -13.79 -20.63 -8.91
CA ILE A 23 -15.12 -21.23 -9.15
C ILE A 23 -15.02 -22.46 -10.05
N THR A 24 -14.12 -22.44 -11.04
CA THR A 24 -13.96 -23.60 -11.93
C THR A 24 -13.38 -24.80 -11.19
N GLU A 25 -12.48 -24.55 -10.24
CA GLU A 25 -11.91 -25.57 -9.36
C GLU A 25 -12.96 -26.14 -8.40
N GLU A 26 -13.72 -25.28 -7.72
CA GLU A 26 -14.82 -25.68 -6.82
C GLU A 26 -15.90 -26.50 -7.55
N LEU A 27 -16.32 -26.06 -8.74
CA LEU A 27 -17.30 -26.81 -9.54
C LEU A 27 -16.74 -28.15 -10.03
N LYS A 28 -15.45 -28.22 -10.32
CA LYS A 28 -14.81 -29.47 -10.72
C LYS A 28 -14.78 -30.44 -9.55
N GLU A 29 -14.37 -29.99 -8.36
CA GLU A 29 -14.36 -30.81 -7.14
C GLU A 29 -15.77 -31.37 -6.85
N HIS A 30 -16.81 -30.53 -6.92
CA HIS A 30 -18.19 -30.98 -6.70
C HIS A 30 -18.67 -31.98 -7.77
N ILE A 31 -18.27 -31.84 -9.04
CA ILE A 31 -18.59 -32.83 -10.08
C ILE A 31 -17.85 -34.14 -9.82
N ASP A 32 -16.57 -34.07 -9.44
CA ASP A 32 -15.73 -35.23 -9.16
C ASP A 32 -16.29 -36.02 -7.95
N GLU A 33 -16.82 -35.33 -6.93
CA GLU A 33 -17.54 -35.95 -5.80
C GLU A 33 -18.78 -36.72 -6.26
N ILE A 34 -19.63 -36.10 -7.10
CA ILE A 34 -20.84 -36.76 -7.63
C ILE A 34 -20.47 -37.97 -8.49
N ILE A 35 -19.42 -37.87 -9.31
CA ILE A 35 -18.94 -38.99 -10.13
C ILE A 35 -18.45 -40.12 -9.22
N SER A 36 -17.67 -39.81 -8.18
CA SER A 36 -17.15 -40.78 -7.23
C SER A 36 -18.27 -41.50 -6.47
N GLU A 37 -19.31 -40.79 -6.04
CA GLU A 37 -20.47 -41.39 -5.35
C GLU A 37 -21.20 -42.37 -6.28
N ASN A 38 -21.52 -41.95 -7.50
CA ASN A 38 -22.24 -42.78 -8.47
C ASN A 38 -21.43 -44.01 -8.93
N THR A 39 -20.12 -43.86 -9.13
CA THR A 39 -19.24 -44.99 -9.46
C THR A 39 -19.11 -45.98 -8.30
N THR A 40 -19.05 -45.49 -7.06
CA THR A 40 -19.08 -46.36 -5.86
C THR A 40 -20.40 -47.13 -5.75
N ASN A 41 -21.51 -46.53 -6.20
CA ASN A 41 -22.83 -47.17 -6.26
C ASN A 41 -22.99 -48.13 -7.45
N GLY A 42 -21.92 -48.42 -8.20
CA GLY A 42 -21.89 -49.43 -9.27
C GLY A 42 -22.25 -48.93 -10.67
N LEU A 43 -22.36 -47.61 -10.88
CA LEU A 43 -22.57 -47.03 -12.21
C LEU A 43 -21.26 -47.00 -13.02
N SER A 44 -21.36 -47.13 -14.34
CA SER A 44 -20.21 -46.90 -15.21
C SER A 44 -19.79 -45.43 -15.17
N GLN A 45 -18.50 -45.18 -15.38
CA GLN A 45 -17.94 -43.83 -15.30
C GLN A 45 -18.60 -42.85 -16.29
N GLU A 46 -18.92 -43.31 -17.51
CA GLU A 46 -19.63 -42.52 -18.52
C GLU A 46 -21.05 -42.12 -18.06
N LEU A 47 -21.79 -43.05 -17.44
CA LEU A 47 -23.11 -42.76 -16.90
C LEU A 47 -23.03 -41.82 -15.69
N ALA A 48 -22.02 -42.00 -14.83
CA ALA A 48 -21.79 -41.13 -13.69
C ALA A 48 -21.47 -39.67 -14.11
N GLU A 49 -20.68 -39.48 -15.16
CA GLU A 49 -20.39 -38.16 -15.74
C GLU A 49 -21.66 -37.48 -16.30
N GLU A 50 -22.50 -38.24 -17.03
CA GLU A 50 -23.74 -37.70 -17.56
C GLU A 50 -24.70 -37.27 -16.44
N ILE A 51 -24.84 -38.09 -15.40
CA ILE A 51 -25.65 -37.80 -14.22
C ILE A 51 -25.12 -36.54 -13.51
N ALA A 52 -23.81 -36.43 -13.31
CA ALA A 52 -23.20 -35.29 -12.62
C ALA A 52 -23.45 -33.97 -13.37
N VAL A 53 -23.24 -33.95 -14.69
CA VAL A 53 -23.51 -32.74 -15.51
C VAL A 53 -25.00 -32.40 -15.52
N LYS A 54 -25.88 -33.42 -15.58
CA LYS A 54 -27.33 -33.22 -15.57
C LYS A 54 -27.84 -32.68 -14.23
N GLN A 55 -27.29 -33.15 -13.11
CA GLN A 55 -27.60 -32.63 -11.77
C GLN A 55 -27.17 -31.17 -11.60
N MET A 56 -26.03 -30.79 -12.17
CA MET A 56 -25.57 -29.40 -12.12
C MET A 56 -26.51 -28.44 -12.85
N GLY A 57 -27.09 -28.86 -13.99
CA GLY A 57 -28.08 -28.09 -14.73
C GLY A 57 -27.51 -27.22 -15.85
N ASN A 58 -28.12 -26.06 -16.12
CA ASN A 58 -27.77 -25.23 -17.29
C ASN A 58 -26.46 -24.41 -17.04
N PRO A 59 -25.37 -24.68 -17.77
CA PRO A 59 -24.07 -24.03 -17.53
C PRO A 59 -24.08 -22.53 -17.79
N VAL A 60 -24.87 -22.05 -18.76
CA VAL A 60 -24.94 -20.62 -19.10
C VAL A 60 -25.63 -19.84 -18.00
N GLN A 61 -26.73 -20.40 -17.47
CA GLN A 61 -27.49 -19.74 -16.40
C GLN A 61 -26.71 -19.73 -15.08
N ILE A 62 -26.08 -20.85 -14.73
CA ILE A 62 -25.18 -20.97 -13.57
C ILE A 62 -24.04 -19.97 -13.69
N GLY A 63 -23.34 -19.95 -14.83
CA GLY A 63 -22.23 -19.04 -15.07
C GLY A 63 -22.62 -17.56 -14.98
N LYS A 64 -23.79 -17.16 -15.51
CA LYS A 64 -24.31 -15.79 -15.37
C LYS A 64 -24.61 -15.42 -13.92
N ASN A 65 -25.24 -16.32 -13.17
CA ASN A 65 -25.57 -16.11 -11.76
C ASN A 65 -24.30 -15.99 -10.91
N LEU A 66 -23.33 -16.89 -11.10
CA LEU A 66 -22.04 -16.86 -10.43
C LEU A 66 -21.26 -15.59 -10.76
N ASN A 67 -21.25 -15.16 -12.02
CA ASN A 67 -20.63 -13.90 -12.43
C ASN A 67 -21.28 -12.67 -11.76
N LYS A 68 -22.61 -12.69 -11.55
CA LYS A 68 -23.32 -11.58 -10.87
C LYS A 68 -22.97 -11.48 -9.39
N ILE A 69 -22.89 -12.62 -8.71
CA ILE A 69 -22.60 -12.69 -7.27
C ILE A 69 -21.13 -12.34 -7.00
N HIS A 70 -20.22 -12.83 -7.83
CA HIS A 70 -18.77 -12.72 -7.62
C HIS A 70 -18.11 -11.58 -8.40
N LYS A 71 -18.89 -10.65 -8.94
CA LYS A 71 -18.33 -9.48 -9.63
C LYS A 71 -17.57 -8.61 -8.61
N PRO A 72 -16.33 -8.17 -8.91
CA PRO A 72 -15.66 -7.19 -8.08
C PRO A 72 -16.52 -5.92 -7.98
N LYS A 73 -16.90 -5.55 -6.75
CA LYS A 73 -17.65 -4.33 -6.47
C LYS A 73 -16.66 -3.19 -6.25
N MET A 74 -16.80 -2.14 -7.05
CA MET A 74 -16.05 -0.91 -6.82
C MET A 74 -16.66 -0.20 -5.61
N ASP A 75 -15.81 0.20 -4.66
CA ASP A 75 -16.23 0.99 -3.51
C ASP A 75 -16.39 2.45 -3.93
N TRP A 76 -17.56 2.76 -4.46
CA TRP A 76 -17.91 4.10 -4.96
C TRP A 76 -17.85 5.16 -3.87
N ILE A 77 -18.16 4.81 -2.62
CA ILE A 77 -18.14 5.77 -1.50
C ILE A 77 -16.71 6.24 -1.27
N THR A 78 -15.77 5.30 -1.17
CA THR A 78 -14.34 5.63 -0.99
C THR A 78 -13.77 6.39 -2.19
N LEU A 79 -14.18 6.05 -3.41
CA LEU A 79 -13.75 6.78 -4.62
C LEU A 79 -14.25 8.23 -4.62
N ILE A 80 -15.54 8.45 -4.33
CA ILE A 80 -16.15 9.79 -4.27
C ILE A 80 -15.49 10.60 -3.16
N LEU A 81 -15.30 10.02 -1.97
CA LEU A 81 -14.63 10.69 -0.86
C LEU A 81 -13.21 11.11 -1.23
N THR A 82 -12.45 10.22 -1.87
CA THR A 82 -11.08 10.52 -2.34
C THR A 82 -11.07 11.65 -3.34
N LEU A 83 -12.01 11.66 -4.29
CA LEU A 83 -12.14 12.74 -5.27
C LEU A 83 -12.45 14.09 -4.59
N ILE A 84 -13.39 14.12 -3.64
CA ILE A 84 -13.72 15.34 -2.88
C ILE A 84 -12.49 15.86 -2.13
N LEU A 85 -11.72 14.99 -1.48
CA LEU A 85 -10.51 15.39 -0.75
C LEU A 85 -9.44 15.96 -1.69
N ILE A 86 -9.28 15.39 -2.89
CA ILE A 86 -8.38 15.95 -3.91
C ILE A 86 -8.87 17.32 -4.38
N LEU A 87 -10.17 17.48 -4.63
CA LEU A 87 -10.75 18.76 -5.08
C LEU A 87 -10.61 19.87 -4.03
N ILE A 88 -10.76 19.54 -2.75
CA ILE A 88 -10.58 20.50 -1.64
C ILE A 88 -9.10 20.74 -1.34
N SER A 89 -8.20 19.84 -1.77
CA SER A 89 -6.77 20.05 -1.59
C SER A 89 -6.33 21.31 -2.35
N GLY A 90 -5.58 22.20 -1.68
CA GLY A 90 -5.08 23.44 -2.30
C GLY A 90 -4.25 23.19 -3.58
N GLN A 91 -3.70 21.98 -3.73
CA GLN A 91 -2.97 21.54 -4.92
C GLN A 91 -3.85 21.56 -6.18
N PHE A 92 -5.14 21.25 -6.06
CA PHE A 92 -6.07 21.30 -7.18
C PHE A 92 -6.33 22.75 -7.62
N ALA A 93 -6.43 23.70 -6.68
CA ALA A 93 -6.57 25.12 -7.01
C ALA A 93 -5.33 25.69 -7.74
N ILE A 94 -4.12 25.27 -7.32
CA ILE A 94 -2.84 25.66 -7.96
C ILE A 94 -2.75 25.14 -9.40
N LEU A 95 -3.33 23.95 -9.68
CA LEU A 95 -3.44 23.39 -11.02
C LEU A 95 -4.34 24.22 -11.96
N PHE A 96 -5.29 25.03 -11.50
CA PHE A 96 -6.14 25.84 -12.40
C PHE A 96 -5.77 27.33 -12.40
N HIS A 97 -5.02 27.78 -11.41
CA HIS A 97 -4.56 29.16 -11.28
C HIS A 97 -3.07 29.22 -10.94
N PRO A 98 -2.16 28.91 -11.89
CA PRO A 98 -0.72 29.01 -11.65
C PRO A 98 -0.29 30.43 -11.23
N ASP A 99 -1.01 31.45 -11.69
CA ASP A 99 -0.81 32.87 -11.33
C ASP A 99 -0.99 33.17 -9.83
N VAL A 100 -1.66 32.30 -9.07
CA VAL A 100 -1.88 32.46 -7.62
C VAL A 100 -0.63 32.07 -6.82
N SER A 101 0.24 31.24 -7.38
CA SER A 101 1.50 30.82 -6.75
C SER A 101 2.70 31.66 -7.20
N PHE A 102 2.65 32.28 -8.38
CA PHE A 102 3.76 33.04 -8.95
C PHE A 102 3.40 34.53 -9.04
N ASN A 103 4.09 35.33 -8.24
CA ASN A 103 3.90 36.78 -8.20
C ASN A 103 4.15 37.38 -9.60
N LYS A 104 3.16 38.09 -10.17
CA LYS A 104 3.15 38.56 -11.57
C LYS A 104 4.33 39.47 -11.98
N GLY A 105 5.15 39.93 -11.04
CA GLY A 105 6.28 40.85 -11.28
C GLY A 105 7.61 40.20 -11.70
N THR A 106 7.76 38.88 -11.57
CA THR A 106 9.02 38.15 -11.82
C THR A 106 8.78 36.81 -12.49
N LEU A 107 7.99 36.77 -13.57
CA LEU A 107 7.77 35.54 -14.34
C LEU A 107 8.97 35.24 -15.22
N GLY A 108 9.87 34.38 -14.75
CA GLY A 108 10.90 33.77 -15.58
C GLY A 108 10.32 32.65 -16.46
N LEU A 109 10.97 32.34 -17.58
CA LEU A 109 10.65 31.18 -18.44
C LEU A 109 10.59 29.85 -17.65
N ASN A 110 11.29 29.78 -16.51
CA ASN A 110 11.35 28.61 -15.63
C ASN A 110 10.02 28.31 -14.94
N ASP A 111 9.19 29.31 -14.63
CA ASP A 111 7.96 29.12 -13.83
C ASP A 111 6.80 28.55 -14.68
N PHE A 112 6.73 28.94 -15.96
CA PHE A 112 5.79 28.32 -16.89
C PHE A 112 6.18 26.86 -17.21
N MET A 113 7.49 26.57 -17.23
CA MET A 113 7.99 25.22 -17.48
C MET A 113 7.69 24.28 -16.30
N THR A 114 7.84 24.76 -15.05
CA THR A 114 7.52 23.98 -13.84
C THR A 114 6.03 23.70 -13.72
N ALA A 115 5.16 24.67 -14.03
CA ALA A 115 3.71 24.46 -14.08
C ALA A 115 3.33 23.38 -15.11
N LYS A 116 3.88 23.44 -16.34
CA LYS A 116 3.68 22.41 -17.38
C LYS A 116 4.12 21.01 -16.93
N LEU A 117 5.27 20.91 -16.25
CA LEU A 117 5.75 19.65 -15.70
C LEU A 117 4.81 19.08 -14.62
N GLN A 118 4.24 19.93 -13.77
CA GLN A 118 3.28 19.49 -12.75
C GLN A 118 2.01 18.88 -13.37
N TYR A 119 1.46 19.45 -14.45
CA TYR A 119 0.33 18.84 -15.17
C TYR A 119 0.68 17.47 -15.74
N ILE A 120 1.87 17.33 -16.32
CA ILE A 120 2.34 16.05 -16.88
C ILE A 120 2.47 15.01 -15.77
N ILE A 121 3.07 15.36 -14.62
CA ILE A 121 3.19 14.47 -13.47
C ILE A 121 1.82 14.06 -12.93
N PHE A 122 0.87 15.00 -12.85
CA PHE A 122 -0.49 14.71 -12.41
C PHE A 122 -1.21 13.74 -13.37
N ALA A 123 -1.10 13.97 -14.69
CA ALA A 123 -1.67 13.09 -15.70
C ALA A 123 -1.06 11.67 -15.64
N ILE A 124 0.27 11.57 -15.50
CA ILE A 124 0.98 10.30 -15.31
C ILE A 124 0.49 9.59 -14.04
N THR A 125 0.27 10.33 -12.95
CA THR A 125 -0.22 9.79 -11.68
C THR A 125 -1.63 9.21 -11.81
N ILE A 126 -2.53 9.88 -12.53
CA ILE A 126 -3.88 9.34 -12.83
C ILE A 126 -3.77 8.06 -13.66
N LEU A 127 -2.95 8.07 -14.71
CA LEU A 127 -2.75 6.91 -15.58
C LEU A 127 -2.18 5.71 -14.79
N LEU A 128 -1.19 5.95 -13.94
CA LEU A 128 -0.60 4.94 -13.07
C LEU A 128 -1.64 4.40 -12.08
N SER A 129 -2.49 5.26 -11.51
CA SER A 129 -3.57 4.85 -10.59
C SER A 129 -4.56 3.91 -11.28
N ILE A 130 -4.99 4.23 -12.50
CA ILE A 130 -5.86 3.36 -13.32
C ILE A 130 -5.16 2.02 -13.60
N PHE A 131 -3.88 2.04 -13.95
CA PHE A 131 -3.11 0.81 -14.17
C PHE A 131 -3.04 -0.06 -12.91
N THR A 132 -2.79 0.53 -11.73
CA THR A 132 -2.73 -0.22 -10.47
C THR A 132 -4.06 -0.86 -10.07
N TYR A 133 -5.20 -0.30 -10.50
CA TYR A 133 -6.52 -0.91 -10.27
C TYR A 133 -6.67 -2.26 -10.98
N PHE A 134 -6.08 -2.41 -12.17
CA PHE A 134 -6.10 -3.67 -12.92
C PHE A 134 -4.97 -4.62 -12.56
N TYR A 135 -3.98 -4.15 -11.80
CA TYR A 135 -2.86 -4.96 -11.38
C TYR A 135 -3.22 -5.86 -10.20
N ASP A 136 -2.87 -7.15 -10.29
CA ASP A 136 -3.12 -8.10 -9.20
C ASP A 136 -2.22 -7.79 -8.00
N TYR A 137 -2.78 -7.12 -6.99
CA TYR A 137 -2.08 -6.76 -5.76
C TYR A 137 -1.51 -7.99 -5.02
N ARG A 138 -2.05 -9.19 -5.26
CA ARG A 138 -1.50 -10.44 -4.70
C ARG A 138 -0.13 -10.78 -5.28
N LYS A 139 0.36 -10.13 -6.33
CA LYS A 139 1.73 -10.30 -6.82
C LYS A 139 2.74 -9.43 -6.07
N ILE A 140 2.28 -8.37 -5.41
CA ILE A 140 3.13 -7.40 -4.71
C ILE A 140 3.80 -8.05 -3.49
N TYR A 141 3.13 -8.98 -2.79
CA TYR A 141 3.70 -9.59 -1.58
C TYR A 141 5.04 -10.31 -1.83
N LYS A 142 5.22 -10.90 -3.02
CA LYS A 142 6.45 -11.63 -3.37
C LYS A 142 7.67 -10.71 -3.37
N HIS A 143 7.43 -9.42 -3.63
CA HIS A 143 8.46 -8.40 -3.79
C HIS A 143 8.63 -7.53 -2.54
N SER A 144 7.97 -7.83 -1.42
CA SER A 144 8.02 -7.02 -0.19
C SER A 144 9.44 -6.77 0.32
N LYS A 145 10.36 -7.74 0.20
CA LYS A 145 11.77 -7.55 0.55
C LYS A 145 12.48 -6.53 -0.34
N ILE A 146 12.24 -6.59 -1.65
CA ILE A 146 12.85 -5.68 -2.63
C ILE A 146 12.32 -4.27 -2.42
N ILE A 147 11.00 -4.12 -2.22
CA ILE A 147 10.34 -2.85 -1.92
C ILE A 147 10.93 -2.22 -0.65
N TYR A 148 11.15 -3.01 0.40
CA TYR A 148 11.78 -2.55 1.64
C TYR A 148 13.20 -2.03 1.41
N ILE A 149 14.04 -2.81 0.72
CA ILE A 149 15.43 -2.45 0.46
C ILE A 149 15.51 -1.17 -0.37
N LEU A 150 14.65 -1.01 -1.37
CA LEU A 150 14.61 0.18 -2.20
C LEU A 150 14.20 1.42 -1.38
N ALA A 151 13.22 1.30 -0.48
CA ALA A 151 12.85 2.37 0.43
C ALA A 151 13.99 2.77 1.39
N ALA A 152 14.69 1.77 1.94
CA ALA A 152 15.85 1.99 2.79
C ALA A 152 16.98 2.71 2.06
N ILE A 153 17.32 2.26 0.85
CA ILE A 153 18.36 2.90 0.02
C ILE A 153 17.99 4.36 -0.28
N LEU A 154 16.74 4.64 -0.64
CA LEU A 154 16.29 6.01 -0.91
C LEU A 154 16.45 6.92 0.31
N ASN A 155 16.03 6.48 1.49
CA ASN A 155 16.20 7.26 2.72
C ASN A 155 17.68 7.43 3.10
N ILE A 156 18.52 6.41 2.92
CA ILE A 156 19.96 6.50 3.19
C ILE A 156 20.64 7.49 2.23
N ILE A 157 20.35 7.40 0.92
CA ILE A 157 20.89 8.33 -0.07
C ILE A 157 20.46 9.76 0.28
N ALA A 158 19.20 9.95 0.64
CA ALA A 158 18.71 11.25 1.04
C ALA A 158 19.41 11.76 2.30
N PHE A 159 19.62 10.91 3.31
CA PHE A 159 20.35 11.31 4.51
C PHE A 159 21.75 11.87 4.22
N PHE A 160 22.46 11.30 3.24
CA PHE A 160 23.81 11.77 2.87
C PHE A 160 23.83 12.91 1.84
N ARG A 161 22.87 12.96 0.92
CA ARG A 161 22.87 13.88 -0.25
C ARG A 161 21.83 14.99 -0.15
N GLY A 162 20.88 14.89 0.76
CA GLY A 162 19.75 15.80 0.86
C GLY A 162 20.09 17.07 1.60
N CYS A 163 19.32 18.12 1.30
CA CYS A 163 19.37 19.39 2.00
C CYS A 163 18.26 19.42 3.06
N ARG A 164 18.51 20.07 4.19
CA ARG A 164 17.53 20.20 5.27
C ARG A 164 16.83 21.55 5.17
N GLU A 165 15.54 21.53 4.87
CA GLU A 165 14.70 22.73 4.79
C GLU A 165 13.49 22.57 5.71
N ASN A 166 13.26 23.55 6.59
CA ASN A 166 12.16 23.54 7.57
C ASN A 166 12.08 22.24 8.39
N GLY A 167 13.23 21.67 8.76
CA GLY A 167 13.31 20.43 9.54
C GLY A 167 13.08 19.14 8.74
N ASN A 168 12.78 19.23 7.45
CA ASN A 168 12.65 18.09 6.55
C ASN A 168 13.91 17.93 5.71
N LEU A 169 14.36 16.68 5.53
CA LEU A 169 15.41 16.38 4.59
C LEU A 169 14.81 16.12 3.20
N ILE A 170 15.19 16.95 2.24
CA ILE A 170 14.67 16.94 0.89
C ILE A 170 15.79 16.50 -0.06
N LEU A 171 15.44 15.59 -0.97
CA LEU A 171 16.33 15.13 -2.03
C LEU A 171 15.60 15.29 -3.35
N GLY A 172 15.93 16.35 -4.08
CA GLY A 172 15.39 16.61 -5.40
C GLY A 172 16.26 16.08 -6.53
N LEU A 173 15.64 15.59 -7.59
CA LEU A 173 16.28 15.49 -8.91
C LEU A 173 16.06 16.84 -9.60
N ALA A 174 16.90 17.84 -9.30
CA ALA A 174 16.79 19.13 -9.96
C ALA A 174 16.91 18.95 -11.49
N PRO A 175 16.00 19.52 -12.32
CA PRO A 175 14.89 20.44 -12.02
C PRO A 175 13.49 19.79 -11.91
N ILE A 176 13.40 18.46 -11.88
CA ILE A 176 12.14 17.69 -12.02
C ILE A 176 11.34 17.66 -10.71
N THR A 177 12.01 17.42 -9.58
CA THR A 177 11.35 17.36 -8.27
C THR A 177 12.25 17.91 -7.16
N TRP A 178 11.64 18.56 -6.18
CA TRP A 178 12.22 18.89 -4.88
C TRP A 178 11.23 18.38 -3.82
N VAL A 179 11.34 17.10 -3.47
CA VAL A 179 10.36 16.42 -2.60
C VAL A 179 11.09 15.56 -1.59
N SER A 180 10.56 15.50 -0.37
CA SER A 180 11.08 14.58 0.65
C SER A 180 10.89 13.12 0.18
N PRO A 181 11.92 12.26 0.27
CA PRO A 181 11.80 10.84 -0.06
C PRO A 181 10.67 10.13 0.69
N THR A 182 10.32 10.63 1.89
CA THR A 182 9.27 10.07 2.76
C THR A 182 7.90 10.00 2.10
N THR A 183 7.64 10.84 1.10
CA THR A 183 6.40 10.80 0.29
C THR A 183 6.20 9.44 -0.37
N PHE A 184 7.29 8.79 -0.78
CA PHE A 184 7.26 7.46 -1.41
C PHE A 184 7.64 6.36 -0.42
N THR A 185 8.69 6.58 0.38
CA THR A 185 9.26 5.52 1.22
C THR A 185 8.30 5.06 2.32
N ASN A 186 7.42 5.93 2.83
CA ASN A 186 6.38 5.52 3.79
C ASN A 186 5.43 4.47 3.23
N LEU A 187 4.88 4.70 2.04
CA LEU A 187 3.98 3.74 1.39
C LEU A 187 4.70 2.43 1.11
N MET A 188 5.94 2.49 0.63
CA MET A 188 6.77 1.32 0.38
C MET A 188 7.04 0.50 1.65
N TYR A 189 7.37 1.16 2.75
CA TYR A 189 7.57 0.52 4.04
C TYR A 189 6.29 -0.13 4.57
N ILE A 190 5.15 0.54 4.47
CA ILE A 190 3.85 -0.03 4.86
C ILE A 190 3.54 -1.30 4.04
N ILE A 191 3.73 -1.26 2.72
CA ILE A 191 3.52 -2.41 1.83
C ILE A 191 4.48 -3.55 2.17
N ALA A 192 5.76 -3.24 2.42
CA ALA A 192 6.75 -4.23 2.80
C ALA A 192 6.41 -4.89 4.14
N PHE A 193 6.05 -4.08 5.14
CA PHE A 193 5.68 -4.55 6.47
C PHE A 193 4.42 -5.43 6.46
N ALA A 194 3.40 -5.05 5.69
CA ALA A 194 2.21 -5.87 5.50
C ALA A 194 2.56 -7.26 4.91
N GLY A 195 3.49 -7.31 3.94
CA GLY A 195 4.01 -8.56 3.41
C GLY A 195 4.83 -9.36 4.42
N PHE A 196 5.58 -8.70 5.29
CA PHE A 196 6.35 -9.33 6.35
C PHE A 196 5.49 -9.93 7.46
N ILE A 197 4.35 -9.32 7.81
CA ILE A 197 3.43 -9.86 8.82
C ILE A 197 2.60 -11.03 8.29
N LYS A 198 2.45 -11.19 6.96
CA LYS A 198 1.69 -12.30 6.40
C LYS A 198 2.21 -13.65 6.93
N ASN A 199 1.27 -14.49 7.40
CA ASN A 199 1.54 -15.79 8.00
C ASN A 199 2.49 -15.75 9.20
N LEU A 200 2.44 -14.71 10.04
CA LEU A 200 3.33 -14.53 11.20
C LEU A 200 3.39 -15.75 12.14
N LYS A 201 2.31 -16.53 12.24
CA LYS A 201 2.24 -17.74 13.10
C LYS A 201 3.18 -18.85 12.66
N THR A 202 3.31 -19.07 11.36
CA THR A 202 4.14 -20.14 10.81
C THR A 202 5.61 -19.75 10.71
N LYS A 203 5.95 -18.50 11.05
CA LYS A 203 7.31 -17.99 10.99
C LYS A 203 8.14 -18.42 12.21
N THR A 204 9.41 -18.70 11.94
CA THR A 204 10.40 -19.03 12.97
C THR A 204 10.68 -17.84 13.87
N SER A 205 11.23 -18.09 15.07
CA SER A 205 11.59 -17.03 16.02
C SER A 205 12.55 -16.00 15.40
N THR A 206 13.54 -16.47 14.62
CA THR A 206 14.49 -15.63 13.90
C THR A 206 13.82 -14.68 12.92
N GLN A 207 12.84 -15.18 12.15
CA GLN A 207 12.07 -14.35 11.22
C GLN A 207 11.23 -13.30 11.94
N LYS A 208 10.65 -13.62 13.10
CA LYS A 208 9.91 -12.63 13.91
C LYS A 208 10.82 -11.51 14.42
N ILE A 209 12.02 -11.86 14.88
CA ILE A 209 13.04 -10.87 15.31
C ILE A 209 13.46 -9.98 14.14
N MET A 210 13.70 -10.56 12.95
CA MET A 210 14.07 -9.78 11.75
C MET A 210 12.98 -8.76 11.36
N ILE A 211 11.70 -9.09 11.55
CA ILE A 211 10.60 -8.16 11.29
C ILE A 211 10.67 -6.98 12.25
N ILE A 212 10.86 -7.22 13.55
CA ILE A 212 10.98 -6.17 14.57
C ILE A 212 12.17 -5.25 14.25
N ILE A 213 13.33 -5.83 13.95
CA ILE A 213 14.53 -5.07 13.57
C ILE A 213 14.25 -4.21 12.32
N SER A 214 13.62 -4.79 11.30
CA SER A 214 13.29 -4.07 10.07
C SER A 214 12.29 -2.94 10.31
N SER A 215 11.32 -3.13 11.20
CA SER A 215 10.37 -2.09 11.60
C SER A 215 11.06 -0.95 12.33
N CYS A 216 11.89 -1.25 13.34
CA CYS A 216 12.67 -0.24 14.06
C CYS A 216 13.58 0.54 13.10
N PHE A 217 14.28 -0.15 12.19
CA PHE A 217 15.13 0.48 11.19
C PHE A 217 14.35 1.43 10.25
N SER A 218 13.16 1.01 9.79
CA SER A 218 12.32 1.88 8.95
C SER A 218 11.84 3.14 9.68
N VAL A 219 11.52 3.02 10.98
CA VAL A 219 11.10 4.16 11.80
C VAL A 219 12.27 5.11 12.05
N ILE A 220 13.46 4.58 12.38
CA ILE A 220 14.67 5.38 12.60
C ILE A 220 15.04 6.14 11.33
N THR A 221 15.11 5.45 10.19
CA THR A 221 15.43 6.10 8.91
C THR A 221 14.38 7.13 8.50
N ALA A 222 13.09 6.89 8.76
CA ALA A 222 12.06 7.90 8.53
C ALA A 222 12.16 9.12 9.46
N LEU A 223 12.44 8.92 10.76
CA LEU A 223 12.63 9.99 11.74
C LEU A 223 13.84 10.88 11.41
N LEU A 224 14.90 10.31 10.87
CA LEU A 224 16.06 11.07 10.40
C LEU A 224 15.71 12.04 9.27
N ILE A 225 14.72 11.69 8.45
CA ILE A 225 14.26 12.53 7.34
C ILE A 225 13.21 13.54 7.81
N ASN A 226 12.18 13.08 8.52
CA ASN A 226 11.07 13.90 9.01
C ASN A 226 10.37 13.25 10.21
N PHE A 227 10.16 14.01 11.28
CA PHE A 227 9.40 13.60 12.46
C PHE A 227 8.01 13.03 12.12
N VAL A 228 7.24 13.72 11.28
CA VAL A 228 5.87 13.32 10.89
C VAL A 228 5.90 11.96 10.18
N SER A 229 6.94 11.70 9.40
CA SER A 229 7.11 10.44 8.69
C SER A 229 7.29 9.26 9.65
N GLY A 230 8.14 9.43 10.66
CA GLY A 230 8.34 8.42 11.69
C GLY A 230 7.06 8.13 12.48
N PHE A 231 6.32 9.19 12.84
CA PHE A 231 5.04 9.06 13.52
C PHE A 231 4.02 8.25 12.69
N LEU A 232 3.85 8.60 11.41
CA LEU A 232 2.92 7.91 10.50
C LEU A 232 3.23 6.41 10.37
N LEU A 233 4.50 6.04 10.26
CA LEU A 233 4.91 4.62 10.19
C LEU A 233 4.59 3.88 11.49
N VAL A 234 4.94 4.44 12.65
CA VAL A 234 4.63 3.81 13.94
C VAL A 234 3.13 3.63 14.12
N SER A 235 2.34 4.68 13.89
CA SER A 235 0.88 4.60 13.99
C SER A 235 0.29 3.53 13.06
N THR A 236 0.78 3.47 11.81
CA THR A 236 0.28 2.48 10.84
C THR A 236 0.68 1.05 11.24
N TYR A 237 1.93 0.83 11.66
CA TYR A 237 2.38 -0.48 12.13
C TYR A 237 1.62 -0.95 13.35
N LEU A 238 1.35 -0.03 14.30
CA LEU A 238 0.54 -0.30 15.48
C LEU A 238 -0.87 -0.75 15.10
N ILE A 239 -1.52 -0.05 14.16
CA ILE A 239 -2.86 -0.42 13.68
C ILE A 239 -2.84 -1.82 13.06
N ILE A 240 -1.89 -2.11 12.17
CA ILE A 240 -1.77 -3.42 11.50
C ILE A 240 -1.59 -4.55 12.51
N VAL A 241 -0.67 -4.38 13.47
CA VAL A 241 -0.41 -5.41 14.50
C VAL A 241 -1.58 -5.56 15.45
N THR A 242 -2.22 -4.45 15.85
CA THR A 242 -3.39 -4.45 16.73
C THR A 242 -4.54 -5.25 16.11
N VAL A 243 -4.85 -5.02 14.83
CA VAL A 243 -5.89 -5.79 14.12
C VAL A 243 -5.57 -7.29 14.11
N ASN A 244 -4.30 -7.65 13.93
CA ASN A 244 -3.88 -9.05 13.94
C ASN A 244 -4.03 -9.70 15.34
N LEU A 245 -3.66 -8.98 16.40
CA LEU A 245 -3.78 -9.46 17.79
C LEU A 245 -5.24 -9.54 18.27
N LEU A 246 -6.09 -8.60 17.85
CA LEU A 246 -7.52 -8.60 18.20
C LEU A 246 -8.26 -9.80 17.58
N LYS A 247 -7.90 -10.20 16.36
CA LYS A 247 -8.40 -11.45 15.75
C LYS A 247 -8.08 -12.69 16.59
N GLU A 248 -6.99 -12.64 17.35
CA GLU A 248 -6.53 -13.71 18.23
C GLU A 248 -7.03 -13.58 19.69
N LYS A 249 -7.91 -12.60 19.97
CA LYS A 249 -8.44 -12.30 21.31
C LYS A 249 -7.37 -12.00 22.39
N GLN A 250 -6.17 -11.56 21.99
CA GLN A 250 -5.05 -11.28 22.90
C GLN A 250 -5.03 -9.82 23.42
N ILE A 251 -6.10 -9.40 24.11
CA ILE A 251 -6.31 -7.98 24.50
C ILE A 251 -5.19 -7.42 25.41
N LYS A 252 -4.68 -8.22 26.35
CA LYS A 252 -3.60 -7.80 27.27
C LYS A 252 -2.29 -7.51 26.53
N ASN A 253 -1.97 -8.31 25.51
CA ASN A 253 -0.77 -8.14 24.70
C ASN A 253 -0.86 -6.88 23.82
N THR A 254 -2.07 -6.53 23.37
CA THR A 254 -2.32 -5.27 22.65
C THR A 254 -1.98 -4.06 23.52
N LEU A 255 -2.47 -3.99 24.76
CA LEU A 255 -2.19 -2.85 25.65
C LEU A 255 -0.70 -2.69 25.94
N ALA A 256 0.01 -3.79 26.21
CA ALA A 256 1.46 -3.78 26.42
C ALA A 256 2.23 -3.30 25.18
N LEU A 257 1.77 -3.68 23.98
CA LEU A 257 2.36 -3.25 22.71
C LEU A 257 2.19 -1.74 22.46
N TRP A 258 1.04 -1.18 22.78
CA TRP A 258 0.82 0.27 22.67
C TRP A 258 1.73 1.05 23.62
N ILE A 259 1.79 0.66 24.90
CA ILE A 259 2.63 1.32 25.91
C ILE A 259 4.10 1.26 25.51
N SER A 260 4.61 0.07 25.16
CA SER A 260 6.01 -0.10 24.75
C SER A 260 6.37 0.69 23.50
N SER A 261 5.46 0.77 22.52
CA SER A 261 5.70 1.52 21.28
C SER A 261 5.67 3.03 21.49
N ILE A 262 4.81 3.54 22.38
CA ILE A 262 4.79 4.97 22.75
C ILE A 262 6.09 5.35 23.45
N ILE A 263 6.54 4.54 24.41
CA ILE A 263 7.80 4.77 25.14
C ILE A 263 8.97 4.76 24.17
N LEU A 264 9.06 3.74 23.31
CA LEU A 264 10.13 3.61 22.33
C LEU A 264 10.14 4.76 21.32
N PHE A 265 8.97 5.15 20.81
CA PHE A 265 8.88 6.27 19.87
C PHE A 265 9.26 7.60 20.52
N SER A 266 8.82 7.84 21.75
CA SER A 266 9.21 9.05 22.51
C SER A 266 10.73 9.12 22.71
N LEU A 267 11.35 8.00 23.09
CA LEU A 267 12.81 7.92 23.25
C LEU A 267 13.55 8.15 21.91
N LEU A 268 13.09 7.52 20.82
CA LEU A 268 13.70 7.72 19.51
C LEU A 268 13.52 9.16 19.00
N ALA A 269 12.32 9.73 19.13
CA ALA A 269 12.04 11.10 18.72
C ALA A 269 12.82 12.14 19.52
N THR A 270 12.99 11.93 20.83
CA THR A 270 13.81 12.80 21.67
C THR A 270 15.27 12.80 21.24
N VAL A 271 15.86 11.62 21.03
CA VAL A 271 17.26 11.48 20.62
C VAL A 271 17.51 12.00 19.20
N ILE A 272 16.64 11.67 18.24
CA ILE A 272 16.86 11.93 16.82
C ILE A 272 16.39 13.33 16.41
N CYS A 273 15.28 13.81 16.96
CA CYS A 273 14.68 15.08 16.53
C CYS A 273 14.87 16.19 17.57
N ILE A 274 14.54 15.95 18.84
CA ILE A 274 14.42 17.03 19.85
C ILE A 274 15.79 17.52 20.30
N ILE A 275 16.71 16.63 20.72
CA ILE A 275 18.04 17.02 21.21
C ILE A 275 18.84 17.80 20.15
N PRO A 276 18.94 17.34 18.88
CA PRO A 276 19.66 18.09 17.86
C PRO A 276 19.04 19.46 17.58
N THR A 277 17.70 19.55 17.57
CA THR A 277 17.00 20.83 17.34
C THR A 277 17.23 21.81 18.48
N LEU A 278 17.21 21.33 19.73
CA LEU A 278 17.54 22.16 20.89
C LEU A 278 18.99 22.64 20.89
N LYS A 279 19.92 21.78 20.46
CA LYS A 279 21.33 22.14 20.33
C LYS A 279 21.51 23.25 19.28
N MET A 280 20.95 23.08 18.08
CA MET A 280 21.00 24.10 17.03
C MET A 280 20.39 25.43 17.50
N ASN A 281 19.22 25.41 18.14
CA ASN A 281 18.58 26.63 18.63
C ASN A 281 19.39 27.34 19.74
N ASN A 282 20.16 26.61 20.54
CA ASN A 282 21.05 27.20 21.54
C ASN A 282 22.32 27.78 20.92
N GLU A 283 22.82 27.19 19.82
CA GLU A 283 23.95 27.72 19.04
C GLU A 283 23.53 28.99 18.26
N ASP A 284 22.35 28.98 17.62
CA ASP A 284 21.80 30.11 16.84
C ASP A 284 21.42 31.33 17.71
N LYS A 285 21.12 31.12 19.00
CA LYS A 285 20.89 32.23 19.96
C LYS A 285 22.13 33.11 20.13
N LEU A 286 23.33 32.59 19.92
CA LEU A 286 24.56 33.38 19.97
C LEU A 286 24.73 34.23 18.69
N GLU A 287 24.33 33.73 17.52
CA GLU A 287 24.45 34.46 16.24
C GLU A 287 23.30 35.45 15.98
N SER A 288 22.08 35.15 16.41
CA SER A 288 20.92 36.05 16.25
C SER A 288 21.04 37.37 17.02
N SER A 289 21.92 37.43 18.03
CA SER A 289 22.27 38.67 18.73
C SER A 289 23.17 39.61 17.92
N LEU A 290 23.82 39.12 16.85
CA LEU A 290 24.70 39.90 15.97
C LEU A 290 23.99 40.48 14.75
N TRP A 291 22.82 39.95 14.37
CA TRP A 291 22.02 40.47 13.25
C TRP A 291 21.42 41.86 13.50
N PHE A 292 21.32 42.30 14.76
CA PHE A 292 20.85 43.65 15.12
C PHE A 292 21.99 44.66 15.36
N ARG A 293 23.25 44.29 15.08
CA ARG A 293 24.42 45.17 15.12
C ARG A 293 25.13 45.16 13.77
N ASN A 294 24.55 45.83 12.78
CA ASN A 294 25.24 46.55 11.70
C ASN A 294 24.24 47.41 10.94
#